data_AF-G4NI82-F1
#
_entry.id   AF-G4NI82-F1
#
_cell.length_a   1.000
_cell.length_b   1.000
_cell.length_c   1.000
_cell.angle_alpha   90.00
_cell.angle_beta   90.00
_cell.angle_gamma   90.00
#
_symmetry.space_group_name_H-M   'P 1'
#
loop_
_entity.id
_entity.type
_entity.pdbx_description
1 polymer ?
#
loop_
_entity_poly.entity_id
_entity_poly.type
_entity_poly.pdbx_seq_one_letter_code
_entity_poly.pdbx_strand_id
1 'polypeptide(L)'
;MLKQSGLDIPPNRGYISTTTSYDDALALAQQEKPANGQIWIYVINTKLAHDLGVEFKSVDKTFDTAHYPYKTYSENEWTVNAKIPSKAITYYRTIKSNNKMSHGVFDNFGRSGW
;
A
#
# COMPACT_ATOMS: atom_id res chain seq x y z
N MET A 1 -13.17 -7.46 14.36
CA MET A 1 -13.47 -6.62 13.18
C MET A 1 -12.54 -5.41 13.22
N LEU A 2 -11.68 -5.24 12.21
CA LEU A 2 -10.83 -4.06 12.10
C LEU A 2 -11.73 -2.82 11.97
N LYS A 3 -11.86 -2.01 13.04
CA LYS A 3 -12.32 -0.62 12.93
C LYS A 3 -11.22 0.24 12.31
N GLN A 4 -10.65 -0.18 11.18
CA GLN A 4 -9.60 0.59 10.52
C GLN A 4 -10.24 1.63 9.61
N SER A 5 -10.15 2.89 10.04
CA SER A 5 -10.54 4.09 9.28
C SER A 5 -9.65 4.33 8.05
N GLY A 6 -8.66 3.47 7.80
CA GLY A 6 -7.70 3.59 6.70
C GLY A 6 -6.32 3.05 7.08
N LEU A 7 -5.32 3.37 6.26
CA LEU A 7 -3.91 3.15 6.54
C LEU A 7 -3.31 4.45 7.10
N ASP A 8 -2.84 4.38 8.33
CA ASP A 8 -2.17 5.50 9.02
C ASP A 8 -0.70 5.60 8.60
N ILE A 9 -0.16 6.81 8.70
CA ILE A 9 1.25 7.08 8.41
C ILE A 9 2.11 6.44 9.51
N PRO A 10 3.15 5.65 9.15
CA PRO A 10 4.06 5.10 10.14
C PRO A 10 4.89 6.22 10.82
N PRO A 11 5.05 6.18 12.16
CA PRO A 11 5.67 7.26 12.92
C PRO A 11 7.15 7.50 12.57
N ASN A 12 7.86 6.47 12.12
CA ASN A 12 9.32 6.55 11.90
C ASN A 12 9.72 7.06 10.51
N ARG A 13 8.79 7.06 9.53
CA ARG A 13 9.09 7.49 8.16
C ARG A 13 8.32 8.76 7.75
N GLY A 14 7.17 9.03 8.35
CA GLY A 14 6.35 10.19 8.00
C GLY A 14 5.63 10.09 6.64
N TYR A 15 5.72 8.93 5.97
CA TYR A 15 5.02 8.63 4.73
C TYR A 15 4.68 7.15 4.61
N ILE A 16 3.69 6.84 3.78
CA ILE A 16 3.36 5.49 3.32
C ILE A 16 4.02 5.28 1.96
N SER A 17 4.84 4.24 1.85
CA SER A 17 5.40 3.79 0.57
C SER A 17 4.40 2.88 -0.14
N THR A 18 4.19 3.10 -1.43
CA THR A 18 3.26 2.37 -2.30
C THR A 18 3.91 2.08 -3.64
N THR A 19 3.39 1.11 -4.39
CA THR A 19 3.88 0.80 -5.74
C THR A 19 2.70 0.62 -6.70
N THR A 20 2.92 0.96 -7.98
CA THR A 20 1.96 0.67 -9.07
C THR A 20 2.03 -0.78 -9.54
N SER A 21 3.05 -1.54 -9.13
CA SER A 21 3.26 -2.95 -9.51
C SER A 21 2.84 -3.87 -8.37
N TYR A 22 1.83 -4.72 -8.63
CA TYR A 22 1.44 -5.76 -7.69
C TYR A 22 2.58 -6.78 -7.46
N ASP A 23 3.33 -7.10 -8.52
CA ASP A 23 4.42 -8.08 -8.45
C ASP A 23 5.57 -7.57 -7.58
N ASP A 24 5.87 -6.27 -7.61
CA ASP A 24 6.88 -5.64 -6.75
C ASP A 24 6.45 -5.74 -5.27
N ALA A 25 5.18 -5.44 -4.98
CA ALA A 25 4.62 -5.56 -3.63
C ALA A 25 4.62 -7.00 -3.13
N LEU A 26 4.33 -7.96 -4.01
CA LEU A 26 4.35 -9.38 -3.69
C LEU A 26 5.77 -9.88 -3.43
N ALA A 27 6.73 -9.51 -4.28
CA ALA A 27 8.14 -9.87 -4.11
C ALA A 27 8.70 -9.35 -2.79
N LEU A 28 8.40 -8.09 -2.44
CA LEU A 28 8.79 -7.50 -1.16
C LEU A 28 8.16 -8.25 0.02
N ALA A 29 6.86 -8.54 -0.05
CA ALA A 29 6.17 -9.27 1.02
C ALA A 29 6.72 -10.70 1.21
N GLN A 30 7.16 -11.36 0.14
CA GLN A 30 7.80 -12.68 0.21
C GLN A 30 9.22 -12.61 0.78
N GLN A 31 9.99 -11.57 0.42
CA GLN A 31 11.34 -11.33 0.93
C GLN A 31 11.35 -11.09 2.44
N GLU A 32 10.41 -10.29 2.94
CA GLU A 32 10.31 -9.95 4.37
C GLU A 32 9.97 -11.16 5.25
N LYS A 33 9.49 -12.27 4.66
CA LYS A 33 9.10 -13.54 5.31
C LYS A 33 8.31 -13.33 6.61
N PRO A 34 6.97 -13.51 6.63
CA PRO A 34 6.19 -13.25 7.83
C PRO A 34 6.65 -14.15 8.99
N ALA A 35 7.54 -13.64 9.86
CA ALA A 35 8.24 -14.47 10.84
C ALA A 35 7.26 -15.05 11.87
N ASN A 36 6.17 -14.32 12.18
CA ASN A 36 5.09 -14.74 13.07
C ASN A 36 3.77 -14.00 12.76
N GLY A 37 3.30 -14.04 11.52
CA GLY A 37 2.05 -13.36 11.19
C GLY A 37 1.60 -13.42 9.74
N GLN A 38 0.98 -12.33 9.31
CA GLN A 38 0.50 -12.13 7.95
C GLN A 38 0.89 -10.75 7.45
N ILE A 39 1.37 -10.68 6.21
CA ILE A 39 1.61 -9.43 5.49
C ILE A 39 0.38 -9.14 4.64
N TRP A 40 -0.07 -7.88 4.65
CA TRP A 40 -1.20 -7.42 3.86
C TRP A 40 -0.69 -6.61 2.67
N ILE A 41 -1.15 -6.94 1.48
CA ILE A 41 -0.97 -6.15 0.26
C ILE A 41 -2.30 -5.46 0.00
N TYR A 42 -2.33 -4.14 0.12
CA TYR A 42 -3.52 -3.33 -0.12
C TYR A 42 -3.51 -2.75 -1.53
N VAL A 43 -4.63 -2.84 -2.23
CA VAL A 43 -4.85 -2.21 -3.53
C VAL A 43 -5.63 -0.91 -3.30
N ILE A 44 -5.07 0.20 -3.76
CA ILE A 44 -5.62 1.53 -3.54
C ILE A 44 -6.11 2.10 -4.87
N ASN A 45 -7.35 2.57 -4.91
CA ASN A 45 -7.87 3.35 -6.03
C ASN A 45 -7.34 4.78 -5.91
N THR A 46 -6.32 5.10 -6.70
CA THR A 46 -5.62 6.40 -6.66
C THR A 46 -6.54 7.57 -7.03
N LYS A 47 -7.48 7.38 -7.97
CA LYS A 47 -8.48 8.40 -8.31
C LYS A 47 -9.37 8.72 -7.11
N LEU A 48 -9.94 7.70 -6.47
CA LEU A 48 -10.80 7.89 -5.31
C LEU A 48 -10.04 8.44 -4.11
N ALA A 49 -8.78 8.02 -3.90
CA ALA A 49 -7.92 8.58 -2.87
C ALA A 49 -7.67 10.08 -3.08
N HIS A 50 -7.39 10.49 -4.32
CA HIS A 50 -7.23 11.88 -4.71
C HIS A 50 -8.52 12.69 -4.49
N ASP A 51 -9.69 12.15 -4.89
CA ASP A 51 -10.99 12.78 -4.62
C ASP A 51 -11.27 12.95 -3.10
N LEU A 52 -10.61 12.15 -2.25
CA LEU A 52 -10.66 12.24 -0.79
C LEU A 52 -9.51 13.06 -0.17
N GLY A 53 -8.73 13.78 -0.99
CA GLY A 53 -7.66 14.67 -0.54
C GLY A 53 -6.31 14.00 -0.26
N VAL A 54 -6.07 12.81 -0.83
CA VAL A 54 -4.79 12.10 -0.70
C VAL A 54 -3.94 12.30 -1.95
N GLU A 55 -2.77 12.91 -1.78
CA GLU A 55 -1.80 13.12 -2.85
C GLU A 55 -0.72 12.04 -2.88
N PHE A 56 -0.47 11.49 -4.07
CA PHE A 56 0.59 10.51 -4.32
C PHE A 56 1.73 11.19 -5.07
N LYS A 57 2.96 11.03 -4.56
CA LYS A 57 4.16 11.59 -5.19
C LYS A 57 5.09 10.48 -5.66
N SER A 58 5.35 10.45 -6.97
CA SER A 58 6.32 9.54 -7.57
C SER A 58 7.71 9.85 -7.04
N VAL A 59 8.40 8.81 -6.55
CA VAL A 59 9.78 8.95 -6.06
C VAL A 59 10.71 9.31 -7.21
N ASP A 60 10.55 8.66 -8.38
CA ASP A 60 11.31 8.95 -9.61
C ASP A 60 11.21 10.41 -10.06
N LYS A 61 10.03 11.02 -9.94
CA LYS A 61 9.84 12.45 -10.27
C LYS A 61 10.41 13.39 -9.21
N THR A 62 10.57 12.91 -7.99
CA THR A 62 11.01 13.72 -6.84
C THR A 62 12.53 13.69 -6.67
N PHE A 63 13.13 12.51 -6.88
CA PHE A 63 14.56 12.31 -6.86
C PHE A 63 15.03 12.20 -8.30
N ASP A 64 15.53 13.31 -8.84
CA ASP A 64 16.17 13.32 -10.15
C ASP A 64 17.22 12.20 -10.20
N THR A 65 16.98 11.21 -11.05
CA THR A 65 17.84 10.03 -11.21
C THR A 65 19.23 10.41 -11.70
N ALA A 66 19.42 11.63 -12.22
CA ALA A 66 20.74 12.17 -12.55
C ALA A 66 21.58 12.55 -11.32
N HIS A 67 20.95 12.90 -10.18
CA HIS A 67 21.63 13.41 -8.99
C HIS A 67 21.89 12.34 -7.91
N TYR A 68 21.18 11.21 -7.94
CA TYR A 68 21.34 10.13 -6.97
C TYR A 68 21.57 8.79 -7.68
N PRO A 69 22.84 8.40 -7.92
CA PRO A 69 23.18 7.22 -8.71
C PRO A 69 22.84 5.88 -8.03
N TYR A 70 22.44 5.91 -6.75
CA TYR A 70 22.03 4.73 -6.00
C TYR A 70 20.50 4.71 -5.88
N LYS A 71 19.83 3.91 -6.72
CA LYS A 71 18.40 3.60 -6.57
C LYS A 71 18.20 2.78 -5.30
N THR A 72 17.75 3.42 -4.23
CA THR A 72 17.31 2.75 -2.99
C THR A 72 15.80 2.49 -2.97
N TYR A 73 15.09 2.91 -4.02
CA TYR A 73 13.65 2.81 -4.22
C TYR A 73 13.32 1.96 -5.46
N SER A 74 12.12 1.40 -5.54
CA SER A 74 11.66 0.70 -6.75
C SER A 74 11.21 1.71 -7.82
N GLU A 75 11.37 1.39 -9.11
CA GLU A 75 10.98 2.25 -10.25
C GLU A 75 9.49 2.62 -10.29
N ASN A 76 8.70 1.93 -9.47
CA ASN A 76 7.27 2.10 -9.37
C ASN A 76 6.85 2.71 -8.02
N GLU A 77 7.79 3.23 -7.22
CA GLU A 77 7.50 3.72 -5.88
C GLU A 77 6.80 5.10 -5.89
N TRP A 78 5.72 5.18 -5.11
CA TRP A 78 4.98 6.39 -4.82
C TRP A 78 4.86 6.56 -3.31
N THR A 79 4.97 7.79 -2.84
CA THR A 79 4.87 8.15 -1.43
C THR A 79 3.62 8.96 -1.13
N VAL A 80 3.07 8.73 0.05
CA VAL A 80 1.88 9.43 0.56
C VAL A 80 2.14 9.96 1.95
N ASN A 81 1.98 11.28 2.16
CA ASN A 81 2.22 11.95 3.44
C ASN A 81 0.91 12.24 4.20
N ALA A 82 -0.14 11.48 3.89
CA ALA A 82 -1.47 11.59 4.46
C ALA A 82 -2.01 10.18 4.78
N LYS A 83 -2.99 10.10 5.68
CA LYS A 83 -3.74 8.86 5.90
C LYS A 83 -4.45 8.44 4.62
N ILE A 84 -4.35 7.18 4.22
CA ILE A 84 -5.13 6.63 3.11
C ILE A 84 -6.48 6.15 3.67
N PRO A 85 -7.62 6.78 3.33
CA PRO A 85 -8.93 6.39 3.85
C PRO A 85 -9.30 4.97 3.43
N SER A 86 -9.99 4.22 4.29
CA SER A 86 -10.44 2.85 3.96
C SER A 86 -11.30 2.81 2.70
N LYS A 87 -12.13 3.85 2.47
CA LYS A 87 -12.94 4.02 1.26
C LYS A 87 -12.13 4.00 -0.03
N ALA A 88 -10.84 4.35 0.00
CA ALA A 88 -9.97 4.33 -1.16
C ALA A 88 -9.30 2.96 -1.40
N ILE A 89 -9.37 2.03 -0.46
CA ILE A 89 -8.70 0.72 -0.55
C ILE A 89 -9.68 -0.28 -1.15
N THR A 90 -9.53 -0.71 -2.39
CA THR A 90 -10.54 -1.56 -3.06
C THR A 90 -10.48 -3.03 -2.64
N TYR A 91 -9.28 -3.54 -2.36
CA TYR A 91 -9.05 -4.96 -2.13
C TYR A 91 -7.76 -5.18 -1.34
N TYR A 92 -7.65 -6.35 -0.70
CA TYR A 92 -6.41 -6.78 -0.08
C TYR A 92 -6.10 -8.25 -0.35
N ARG A 93 -4.81 -8.58 -0.33
CA ARG A 93 -4.29 -9.94 -0.21
C ARG A 93 -3.49 -10.08 1.06
N THR A 94 -3.49 -11.27 1.62
CA THR A 94 -2.68 -11.60 2.79
C THR A 94 -1.75 -12.75 2.46
N ILE A 95 -0.49 -12.63 2.85
CA ILE A 95 0.49 -13.71 2.82
C ILE A 95 0.76 -14.14 4.25
N LYS A 96 0.39 -15.38 4.58
CA LYS A 96 0.63 -15.95 5.91
C LYS A 96 2.04 -16.55 5.98
N SER A 97 2.57 -16.69 7.20
CA SER A 97 3.88 -17.30 7.48
C SER A 97 4.08 -18.71 6.88
N ASN A 98 3.00 -19.45 6.64
CA ASN A 98 3.02 -20.76 5.97
C ASN A 98 2.84 -20.69 4.44
N ASN A 99 3.09 -19.54 3.83
CA ASN A 99 2.90 -19.23 2.41
C ASN A 99 1.47 -19.43 1.88
N LYS A 100 0.46 -19.64 2.76
CA LYS A 100 -0.94 -19.64 2.33
C LYS A 100 -1.38 -18.22 2.01
N MET A 101 -1.98 -18.04 0.84
CA MET A 101 -2.59 -16.78 0.44
C MET A 101 -4.09 -16.78 0.77
N SER A 102 -4.59 -15.63 1.23
CA SER A 102 -6.03 -15.34 1.29
C SER A 102 -6.29 -13.93 0.77
N HIS A 103 -7.56 -13.64 0.48
CA HIS A 103 -7.96 -12.33 -0.04
C HIS A 103 -9.30 -11.87 0.50
N GLY A 104 -9.55 -10.56 0.39
CA GLY A 104 -10.85 -9.98 0.67
C GLY A 104 -11.03 -8.66 -0.07
N VAL A 105 -12.28 -8.34 -0.38
CA VAL A 105 -12.67 -7.05 -0.97
C VAL A 105 -13.06 -6.13 0.17
N PHE A 106 -12.61 -4.88 0.14
CA PHE A 106 -13.15 -3.88 1.04
C PHE A 106 -14.52 -3.45 0.51
N ASP A 107 -15.56 -3.56 1.33
CA ASP A 107 -16.87 -3.03 1.00
C ASP A 107 -16.84 -1.49 1.11
N ASN A 108 -16.36 -0.84 0.05
CA ASN A 108 -16.30 0.62 -0.05
C ASN A 108 -17.60 1.25 -0.55
N PHE A 109 -18.62 0.42 -0.82
CA PHE A 109 -19.89 0.85 -1.40
C PHE A 109 -21.04 0.80 -0.39
N GLY A 110 -20.79 0.44 0.87
CA GLY A 110 -21.82 0.38 1.90
C GLY A 110 -22.84 -0.73 1.63
N ARG A 111 -22.47 -1.82 0.95
CA ARG A 111 -23.30 -3.01 0.87
C ARG A 111 -23.00 -3.90 2.09
N SER A 112 -23.49 -3.43 3.23
CA SER A 112 -23.81 -4.33 4.34
C SER A 112 -24.76 -5.44 3.86
N GLY A 113 -24.34 -6.69 4.01
CA GLY A 113 -25.15 -7.90 3.79
C GLY A 113 -24.66 -8.69 2.59
N TRP A 114 -24.32 -9.97 2.68
CA TRP A 114 -24.85 -11.03 3.55
C TRP A 114 -23.77 -12.03 3.94
#